data_AF-A0A934F181-F1
#
_entry.id   AF-A0A934F181-F1
#
_cell.length_a   1.000
_cell.length_b   1.000
_cell.length_c   1.000
_cell.angle_alpha   90.00
_cell.angle_beta   90.00
_cell.angle_gamma   90.00
#
_symmetry.space_group_name_H-M   'P 1'
#
loop_
_entity.id
_entity.type
_entity.pdbx_description
1 polymer ?
#
loop_
_entity_poly.entity_id
_entity_poly.type
_entity_poly.pdbx_seq_one_letter_code
_entity_poly.pdbx_strand_id
1 'polypeptide(L)'
;MRLLVHLLPVVISCLAIPAVVFIPNRAALGADAHQAQPADPKTGGIKLCEVHKTPMERKEAEVVFFLVRPGPDQPSSAIEMLLFPHRRESVHVSNVVESDPKTREVYVCAECKKAYEKWRAERKAAK
;
A
#
# COMPACT_ATOMS: atom_id res chain seq x y z
N MET A 1 32.00 -59.18 -3.27
CA MET A 1 32.95 -58.07 -3.49
C MET A 1 32.78 -57.53 -4.90
N ARG A 2 32.10 -56.40 -5.05
CA ARG A 2 32.15 -55.52 -6.24
C ARG A 2 31.77 -54.12 -5.75
N LEU A 3 32.79 -53.33 -5.41
CA LEU A 3 32.66 -51.88 -5.25
C LEU A 3 32.47 -51.29 -6.66
N LEU A 4 31.34 -50.64 -6.91
CA LEU A 4 31.22 -49.65 -7.97
C LEU A 4 31.05 -48.28 -7.32
N VAL A 5 32.17 -47.56 -7.25
CA VAL A 5 32.27 -46.16 -6.86
C VAL A 5 31.82 -45.34 -8.06
N HIS A 6 30.57 -44.88 -8.08
CA HIS A 6 30.12 -43.85 -8.99
C HIS A 6 30.42 -42.47 -8.39
N LEU A 7 31.54 -41.90 -8.85
CA LEU A 7 31.89 -40.49 -8.73
C LEU A 7 30.86 -39.66 -9.52
N LEU A 8 29.96 -38.98 -8.81
CA LEU A 8 29.15 -37.90 -9.37
C LEU A 8 29.93 -36.58 -9.25
N PRO A 9 30.10 -35.81 -10.33
CA PRO A 9 30.74 -34.51 -10.26
C PRO A 9 29.85 -33.51 -9.54
N VAL A 10 30.39 -33.00 -8.45
CA VAL A 10 29.93 -31.82 -7.72
C VAL A 10 30.07 -30.61 -8.65
N VAL A 11 28.99 -30.23 -9.33
CA VAL A 11 28.91 -28.95 -10.04
C VAL A 11 28.35 -27.91 -9.08
N ILE A 12 29.25 -27.34 -8.27
CA ILE A 12 29.00 -26.11 -7.51
C ILE A 12 28.95 -24.97 -8.55
N SER A 13 27.75 -24.64 -9.03
CA SER A 13 27.54 -23.42 -9.81
C SER A 13 27.36 -22.25 -8.84
N CYS A 14 28.49 -21.67 -8.45
CA CYS A 14 28.57 -20.37 -7.80
C CYS A 14 28.13 -19.27 -8.77
N LEU A 15 26.88 -18.82 -8.67
CA LEU A 15 26.51 -17.46 -9.07
C LEU A 15 25.61 -16.85 -8.00
N ALA A 16 26.22 -16.61 -6.84
CA ALA A 16 25.70 -15.65 -5.89
C ALA A 16 25.90 -14.25 -6.49
N ILE A 17 24.86 -13.73 -7.13
CA ILE A 17 24.75 -12.30 -7.43
C ILE A 17 24.27 -11.67 -6.12
N PRO A 18 25.09 -10.87 -5.39
CA PRO A 18 24.52 -10.00 -4.40
C PRO A 18 23.72 -8.96 -5.17
N ALA A 19 22.40 -9.13 -5.18
CA ALA A 19 21.48 -8.06 -5.49
C ALA A 19 21.67 -6.99 -4.40
N VAL A 20 22.64 -6.10 -4.61
CA VAL A 20 22.71 -4.82 -3.93
C VAL A 20 21.54 -4.03 -4.49
N VAL A 21 20.36 -4.31 -3.95
CA VAL A 21 19.20 -3.45 -4.11
C VAL A 21 19.60 -2.17 -3.39
N PHE A 22 20.03 -1.18 -4.17
CA PHE A 22 20.20 0.18 -3.73
C PHE A 22 18.81 0.68 -3.35
N ILE A 23 18.41 0.45 -2.09
CA ILE A 23 17.25 1.08 -1.49
C ILE A 23 17.72 2.51 -1.17
N PRO A 24 17.27 3.55 -1.90
CA PRO A 24 17.59 4.90 -1.50
C PRO A 24 17.11 5.09 -0.07
N ASN A 25 18.08 5.38 0.79
CA ASN A 25 17.94 5.72 2.19
C ASN A 25 17.01 6.95 2.29
N ARG A 26 15.70 6.72 2.42
CA ARG A 26 14.70 7.78 2.64
C ARG A 26 14.64 8.10 4.14
N ALA A 27 15.79 8.40 4.72
CA ALA A 27 15.92 9.11 5.98
C ALA A 27 15.60 10.59 5.74
N ALA A 28 14.30 10.85 5.55
CA ALA A 28 13.71 12.17 5.62
C ALA A 28 12.24 11.97 6.01
N LEU A 29 12.02 11.48 7.23
CA LEU A 29 10.75 11.57 7.92
C LEU A 29 10.58 13.03 8.36
N GLY A 30 10.32 13.90 7.38
CA GLY A 30 9.61 15.14 7.60
C GLY A 30 8.16 14.78 7.92
N ALA A 31 7.75 15.05 9.15
CA ALA A 31 6.37 15.00 9.57
C ALA A 31 5.62 16.17 8.93
N ASP A 32 5.34 16.08 7.64
CA ASP A 32 4.59 17.12 6.93
C ASP A 32 3.43 16.51 6.19
N ALA A 33 2.25 16.87 6.69
CA ALA A 33 0.97 16.96 6.03
C ALA A 33 0.68 15.90 4.94
N HIS A 34 -0.38 15.12 5.18
CA HIS A 34 -1.28 14.74 4.10
C HIS A 34 -1.78 16.01 3.42
N GLN A 35 -0.97 16.58 2.51
CA GLN A 35 -1.37 17.66 1.64
C GLN A 35 -2.40 17.06 0.70
N ALA A 36 -3.66 17.34 1.00
CA ALA A 36 -4.73 17.19 0.04
C ALA A 36 -4.26 17.87 -1.24
N GLN A 37 -4.04 17.08 -2.30
CA GLN A 37 -3.58 17.65 -3.56
C GLN A 37 -4.58 18.73 -3.98
N PRO A 38 -4.11 19.96 -4.29
CA PRO A 38 -4.98 21.01 -4.76
C PRO A 38 -5.72 20.49 -6.00
N ALA A 39 -7.03 20.66 -6.02
CA ALA A 39 -7.83 20.27 -7.16
C ALA A 39 -7.27 20.98 -8.41
N ASP A 40 -6.87 20.22 -9.43
CA ASP A 40 -6.48 20.80 -10.71
C ASP A 40 -7.71 21.52 -11.30
N PRO A 41 -7.69 22.86 -11.42
CA PRO A 41 -8.84 23.60 -11.92
C PRO A 41 -9.15 23.29 -13.39
N LYS A 42 -8.30 22.56 -14.12
CA LYS A 42 -8.48 22.25 -15.54
C LYS A 42 -9.30 21.00 -15.84
N THR A 43 -9.62 20.16 -14.85
CA THR A 43 -10.33 18.88 -15.08
C THR A 43 -11.74 18.81 -14.50
N GLY A 44 -12.54 19.89 -14.58
CA GLY A 44 -14.01 19.81 -14.35
C GLY A 44 -14.47 19.05 -13.09
N GLY A 45 -13.64 19.00 -12.04
CA GLY A 45 -13.93 18.28 -10.79
C GLY A 45 -13.68 16.76 -10.78
N ILE A 46 -13.29 16.12 -11.90
CA ILE A 46 -12.98 14.68 -11.91
C ILE A 46 -11.53 14.48 -11.45
N LYS A 47 -11.35 13.81 -10.31
CA LYS A 47 -10.02 13.40 -9.83
C LYS A 47 -9.66 12.02 -10.39
N LEU A 48 -8.47 11.90 -10.96
CA LEU A 48 -7.92 10.64 -11.44
C LEU A 48 -7.00 10.03 -10.39
N CYS A 49 -7.05 8.70 -10.22
CA CYS A 49 -6.10 7.98 -9.36
C CYS A 49 -4.69 8.03 -9.97
N GLU A 50 -3.67 8.42 -9.19
CA GLU A 50 -2.30 8.51 -9.70
C GLU A 50 -1.69 7.15 -10.07
N VAL A 51 -2.18 6.06 -9.49
CA VAL A 51 -1.71 4.69 -9.75
C VAL A 51 -2.40 4.10 -10.98
N HIS A 52 -3.74 4.12 -11.00
CA HIS A 52 -4.54 3.43 -12.02
C HIS A 52 -4.95 4.31 -13.20
N LYS A 53 -4.75 5.64 -13.10
CA LYS A 53 -5.19 6.65 -14.09
C LYS A 53 -6.68 6.58 -14.43
N THR A 54 -7.50 6.03 -13.53
CA THR A 54 -8.95 5.94 -13.66
C THR A 54 -9.66 7.04 -12.86
N PRO A 55 -10.87 7.47 -13.27
CA PRO A 55 -11.70 8.37 -12.47
C PRO A 55 -11.99 7.79 -11.10
N MET A 56 -11.88 8.63 -10.08
CA MET A 56 -12.22 8.29 -8.70
C MET A 56 -13.65 8.74 -8.37
N GLU A 57 -14.31 7.98 -7.52
CA GLU A 57 -15.62 8.29 -6.98
C GLU A 57 -15.46 9.26 -5.80
N ARG A 58 -16.11 10.43 -5.87
CA ARG A 58 -16.19 11.35 -4.71
C ARG A 58 -17.22 10.80 -3.74
N LYS A 59 -16.83 10.60 -2.48
CA LYS A 59 -17.70 10.19 -1.39
C LYS A 59 -17.57 11.13 -0.19
N GLU A 60 -18.66 11.31 0.53
CA GLU A 60 -18.60 11.86 1.88
C GLU A 60 -18.39 10.69 2.85
N ALA A 61 -17.28 10.74 3.57
CA ALA A 61 -16.84 9.67 4.47
C ALA A 61 -16.88 10.14 5.92
N GLU A 62 -17.30 9.26 6.82
CA GLU A 62 -17.17 9.50 8.25
C GLU A 62 -15.70 9.53 8.66
N VAL A 63 -15.37 10.52 9.49
CA VAL A 63 -14.09 10.59 10.20
C VAL A 63 -14.22 9.69 11.41
N VAL A 64 -13.43 8.63 11.43
CA VAL A 64 -13.47 7.66 12.51
C VAL A 64 -12.23 7.86 13.39
N PHE A 65 -12.46 8.09 14.68
CA PHE A 65 -11.45 8.45 15.67
C PHE A 65 -11.06 7.22 16.49
N PHE A 66 -9.97 6.54 16.12
CA PHE A 66 -9.52 5.32 16.78
C PHE A 66 -8.09 4.95 16.39
N LEU A 67 -7.36 4.35 17.33
CA LEU A 67 -6.08 3.73 17.07
C LEU A 67 -6.32 2.32 16.49
N VAL A 68 -6.07 2.15 15.19
CA VAL A 68 -6.13 0.84 14.54
C VAL A 68 -4.84 0.10 14.78
N ARG A 69 -4.90 -1.02 15.51
CA ARG A 69 -3.82 -2.02 15.46
C ARG A 69 -4.06 -2.93 14.26
N PRO A 70 -3.20 -2.93 13.22
CA PRO A 70 -3.35 -3.82 12.08
C PRO A 70 -3.32 -5.28 12.56
N GLY A 71 -4.26 -6.09 12.07
CA GLY A 71 -4.21 -7.53 12.27
C GLY A 71 -3.06 -8.18 11.49
N PRO A 72 -2.70 -9.44 11.77
CA PRO A 72 -1.62 -10.16 11.08
C PRO A 72 -1.89 -10.39 9.58
N ASP A 73 -3.13 -10.17 9.13
CA ASP A 73 -3.58 -10.30 7.73
C ASP A 73 -3.84 -8.95 7.05
N GLN A 74 -3.51 -7.84 7.71
CA GLN A 74 -3.66 -6.50 7.15
C GLN A 74 -2.29 -5.95 6.75
N PRO A 75 -2.21 -5.17 5.65
CA PRO A 75 -0.97 -4.48 5.34
C PRO A 75 -0.68 -3.46 6.45
N SER A 76 0.60 -3.18 6.67
CA SER A 76 0.97 -2.00 7.47
C SER A 76 0.45 -0.74 6.76
N SER A 77 0.23 0.35 7.51
CA SER A 77 -0.18 1.64 6.95
C SER A 77 0.74 2.10 5.80
N ALA A 78 2.05 1.87 5.94
CA ALA A 78 3.04 2.20 4.91
C ALA A 78 2.85 1.39 3.62
N ILE A 79 2.62 0.06 3.73
CA ILE A 79 2.34 -0.80 2.56
C ILE A 79 1.02 -0.37 1.92
N GLU A 80 0.03 -0.05 2.74
CA GLU A 80 -1.29 0.34 2.25
C GLU A 80 -1.24 1.66 1.46
N MET A 81 -0.58 2.69 1.99
CA MET A 81 -0.41 3.97 1.27
C MET A 81 0.39 3.80 -0.03
N LEU A 82 1.36 2.88 -0.05
CA LEU A 82 2.19 2.65 -1.22
C LEU A 82 1.45 1.89 -2.33
N LEU A 83 0.71 0.84 -1.96
CA LEU A 83 0.09 -0.06 -2.94
C LEU A 83 -1.36 0.29 -3.25
N PHE A 84 -2.09 0.87 -2.29
CA PHE A 84 -3.54 1.07 -2.35
C PHE A 84 -3.96 2.46 -1.82
N PRO A 85 -3.34 3.56 -2.29
CA PRO A 85 -3.50 4.89 -1.69
C PRO A 85 -4.96 5.38 -1.59
N HIS A 86 -5.81 4.99 -2.53
CA HIS A 86 -7.21 5.45 -2.63
C HIS A 86 -8.24 4.35 -2.40
N ARG A 87 -7.91 3.30 -1.63
CA ARG A 87 -8.89 2.24 -1.35
C ARG A 87 -9.89 2.61 -0.24
N ARG A 88 -9.47 3.45 0.71
CA ARG A 88 -10.21 3.67 1.98
C ARG A 88 -11.43 4.54 1.74
N GLU A 89 -12.54 4.14 2.36
CA GLU A 89 -13.79 4.91 2.38
C GLU A 89 -13.96 5.69 3.68
N SER A 90 -12.97 5.67 4.58
CA SER A 90 -12.99 6.39 5.85
C SER A 90 -11.67 7.11 6.09
N VAL A 91 -11.76 8.23 6.79
CA VAL A 91 -10.59 9.03 7.19
C VAL A 91 -10.27 8.70 8.64
N HIS A 92 -9.03 8.28 8.90
CA HIS A 92 -8.57 7.97 10.25
C HIS A 92 -7.72 9.14 10.74
N VAL A 93 -8.10 9.71 11.88
CA VAL A 93 -7.36 10.82 12.50
C VAL A 93 -6.97 10.43 13.92
N SER A 94 -5.77 10.83 14.34
CA SER A 94 -5.21 10.48 15.65
C SER A 94 -5.62 11.43 16.76
N ASN A 95 -6.08 12.63 16.43
CA ASN A 95 -6.45 13.67 17.38
C ASN A 95 -7.89 14.13 17.12
N VAL A 96 -8.60 14.46 18.20
CA VAL A 96 -9.94 15.06 18.17
C VAL A 96 -9.79 16.50 18.62
N VAL A 97 -10.17 17.46 17.77
CA VAL A 97 -10.55 18.81 18.22
C VAL A 97 -12.07 18.87 18.18
N GLU A 98 -12.71 19.43 19.20
CA GLU A 98 -14.18 19.48 19.32
C GLU A 98 -14.87 20.16 18.13
N SER A 99 -14.13 21.02 17.40
CA SER A 99 -14.58 21.69 16.18
C SER A 99 -14.36 20.90 14.89
N ASP A 100 -13.79 19.69 14.93
CA ASP A 100 -13.49 18.93 13.72
C ASP A 100 -14.77 18.38 13.07
N PRO A 101 -14.90 18.47 11.73
CA PRO A 101 -16.07 17.95 11.03
C PRO A 101 -16.10 16.42 11.14
N LYS A 102 -17.29 15.88 11.43
CA LYS A 102 -17.54 14.43 11.54
C LYS A 102 -17.44 13.70 10.19
N THR A 103 -17.54 14.44 9.09
CA THR A 103 -17.43 13.91 7.73
C THR A 103 -16.37 14.68 6.95
N ARG A 104 -15.76 14.02 5.95
CA ARG A 104 -14.86 14.64 4.99
C ARG A 104 -15.09 14.07 3.60
N GLU A 105 -14.89 14.90 2.59
CA GLU A 105 -14.86 14.43 1.21
C GLU A 105 -13.60 13.58 0.96
N VAL A 106 -13.79 12.38 0.44
CA VAL A 106 -12.73 11.47 0.01
C VAL A 106 -12.95 11.08 -1.44
N TYR A 107 -11.87 10.66 -2.09
CA TYR A 107 -11.90 10.17 -3.46
C TYR A 107 -11.42 8.73 -3.47
N VAL A 108 -12.26 7.85 -4.01
CA VAL A 108 -12.09 6.42 -3.89
C VAL A 108 -11.88 5.81 -5.26
N CYS A 109 -10.81 5.03 -5.39
CA CYS A 109 -10.50 4.31 -6.63
C CYS A 109 -10.99 2.87 -6.55
N ALA A 110 -11.89 2.48 -7.47
CA ALA A 110 -12.40 1.11 -7.55
C ALA A 110 -11.29 0.08 -7.83
N GLU A 111 -10.28 0.45 -8.62
CA GLU A 111 -9.15 -0.42 -8.93
C GLU A 111 -8.21 -0.60 -7.72
N CYS A 112 -7.99 0.44 -6.89
CA CYS A 112 -7.28 0.29 -5.63
C CYS A 112 -7.98 -0.71 -4.69
N LYS A 113 -9.32 -0.71 -4.64
CA LYS A 113 -10.08 -1.70 -3.85
C LYS A 113 -9.89 -3.12 -4.37
N LYS A 114 -10.03 -3.33 -5.68
CA LYS A 114 -9.81 -4.64 -6.30
C LYS A 114 -8.39 -5.15 -6.05
N ALA A 115 -7.39 -4.28 -6.20
CA ALA A 115 -5.99 -4.61 -5.94
C ALA A 115 -5.76 -5.03 -4.49
N TYR A 116 -6.38 -4.32 -3.53
CA TYR A 116 -6.32 -4.68 -2.11
C TYR A 116 -6.96 -6.05 -1.82
N GLU A 117 -8.15 -6.32 -2.35
CA GLU A 117 -8.83 -7.60 -2.14
C GLU A 117 -8.03 -8.76 -2.76
N LYS A 118 -7.44 -8.54 -3.94
CA LYS A 118 -6.53 -9.52 -4.57
C LYS A 118 -5.31 -9.79 -3.69
N TRP A 119 -4.62 -8.74 -3.23
CA TRP A 119 -3.47 -8.87 -2.33
C TRP A 119 -3.82 -9.63 -1.05
N ARG A 120 -4.99 -9.35 -0.48
CA ARG A 120 -5.49 -10.01 0.72
C ARG A 120 -5.77 -11.50 0.47
N ALA A 121 -6.37 -11.84 -0.67
CA ALA A 121 -6.64 -13.22 -1.05
C ALA A 121 -5.34 -14.03 -1.24
N GLU A 122 -4.34 -13.47 -1.91
CA GLU A 122 -3.02 -14.10 -2.11
C GLU A 122 -2.30 -14.36 -0.78
N ARG A 123 -2.37 -13.42 0.17
CA ARG A 123 -1.77 -13.57 1.50
C ARG A 123 -2.48 -14.62 2.36
N LYS A 124 -3.80 -14.72 2.24
CA LYS A 124 -4.58 -15.76 2.93
C LYS A 124 -4.24 -17.16 2.40
N ALA A 125 -4.02 -17.30 1.09
CA ALA A 125 -3.68 -18.57 0.46
C ALA A 125 -2.25 -19.05 0.75
N ALA A 126 -1.35 -18.14 1.15
CA ALA A 126 0.05 -18.46 1.47
C ALA A 126 0.27 -18.93 2.92
N LYS A 127 -0.79 -19.00 3.74
CA LYS A 127 -0.76 -19.51 5.11
C LYS A 127 -1.28 -20.93 5.16
#